data_AF-A0A258K834-F1
#
_entry.id   AF-A0A258K834-F1
#
_cell.length_a   1.000
_cell.length_b   1.000
_cell.length_c   1.000
_cell.angle_alpha   90.00
_cell.angle_beta   90.00
_cell.angle_gamma   90.00
#
_symmetry.space_group_name_H-M   'P 1'
#
loop_
_entity.id
_entity.type
_entity.pdbx_description
1 polymer ?
#
loop_
_entity_poly.entity_id
_entity_poly.type
_entity_poly.pdbx_seq_one_letter_code
_entity_poly.pdbx_strand_id
1 'polypeptide(L)'
;MTVDRRVLIASSLALAAGPAIARAAPLPAAPGDMVMGSPAAPAQLVVFASPSCSHCAHWWTDDLPAIRRAYIDTGKVRLVFREFLTQPPEFAAAAF
;
A
#
# COMPACT_ATOMS: atom_id res chain seq x y z
N MET A 1 -51.13 -22.36 11.34
CA MET A 1 -49.91 -21.81 10.70
C MET A 1 -48.75 -22.74 11.01
N THR A 2 -48.58 -23.80 10.21
CA THR A 2 -47.52 -24.79 10.39
C THR A 2 -46.40 -24.47 9.42
N VAL A 3 -45.35 -23.82 9.92
CA VAL A 3 -44.14 -23.54 9.14
C VAL A 3 -43.42 -24.86 8.92
N ASP A 4 -43.41 -25.32 7.68
CA ASP A 4 -42.87 -26.60 7.27
C ASP A 4 -41.33 -26.59 7.34
N ARG A 5 -40.71 -27.63 7.91
CA ARG A 5 -39.23 -27.73 8.06
C ARG A 5 -38.51 -27.65 6.72
N ARG A 6 -39.21 -27.95 5.62
CA ARG A 6 -38.73 -27.81 4.25
C ARG A 6 -38.40 -26.37 3.86
N VAL A 7 -39.13 -25.39 4.42
CA VAL A 7 -38.88 -23.96 4.15
C VAL A 7 -37.58 -23.50 4.82
N LEU A 8 -37.24 -24.04 5.99
CA LEU A 8 -36.01 -23.68 6.71
C LEU A 8 -34.74 -24.20 6.04
N ILE A 9 -34.81 -25.31 5.29
CA ILE A 9 -33.66 -25.88 4.57
C ILE A 9 -33.37 -25.11 3.26
N ALA A 10 -34.40 -24.52 2.65
CA ALA A 10 -34.23 -23.74 1.41
C ALA A 10 -33.61 -22.34 1.65
N SER A 11 -33.65 -21.81 2.88
CA SER A 11 -33.20 -20.46 3.18
C SER A 11 -31.72 -20.34 3.60
N SER A 12 -31.01 -21.43 3.83
CA SER A 12 -29.63 -21.41 4.34
C SER A 12 -28.53 -21.41 3.27
N LEU A 13 -28.87 -21.48 1.98
CA LEU A 13 -27.91 -21.50 0.88
C LEU A 13 -27.71 -20.16 0.14
N ALA A 14 -28.15 -19.04 0.70
CA ALA A 14 -27.69 -17.72 0.25
C ALA A 14 -26.30 -17.41 0.85
N LEU A 15 -25.33 -18.29 0.58
CA LEU A 15 -23.93 -18.07 0.92
C LEU A 15 -23.41 -16.94 0.05
N ALA A 16 -23.01 -15.87 0.70
CA ALA A 16 -22.52 -14.61 0.15
C ALA A 16 -21.46 -14.79 -0.95
N ALA A 17 -21.89 -14.91 -2.20
CA ALA A 17 -21.07 -14.68 -3.38
C ALA A 17 -21.13 -13.20 -3.75
N GLY A 18 -20.72 -12.33 -2.81
CA GLY A 18 -20.36 -10.96 -3.16
C GLY A 18 -19.06 -11.00 -3.97
N PRO A 19 -18.85 -10.07 -4.93
CA PRO A 19 -17.61 -10.05 -5.69
C PRO A 19 -16.44 -9.88 -4.70
N ALA A 20 -15.57 -10.89 -4.63
CA ALA A 20 -14.27 -10.71 -4.00
C ALA A 20 -13.53 -9.66 -4.84
N ILE A 21 -13.42 -8.43 -4.32
CA ILE A 21 -12.56 -7.43 -4.94
C ILE A 21 -11.13 -7.92 -4.73
N ALA A 22 -10.58 -8.56 -5.75
CA ALA A 22 -9.18 -8.98 -5.75
C ALA A 22 -8.31 -7.73 -5.55
N ARG A 23 -7.59 -7.67 -4.43
CA ARG A 23 -6.56 -6.67 -4.23
C ARG A 23 -5.31 -7.14 -4.94
N ALA A 24 -4.64 -6.22 -5.65
CA ALA A 24 -3.31 -6.49 -6.16
C ALA A 24 -2.41 -6.92 -5.00
N ALA A 25 -1.61 -7.96 -5.22
CA ALA A 25 -0.60 -8.35 -4.26
C ALA A 25 0.39 -7.18 -4.06
N PRO A 26 0.88 -6.95 -2.84
CA PRO A 26 1.96 -6.00 -2.62
C PRO A 26 3.17 -6.34 -3.50
N LEU A 27 3.92 -5.31 -3.90
CA LEU A 27 5.20 -5.54 -4.57
C LEU A 27 6.15 -6.27 -3.60
N PRO A 28 6.92 -7.25 -4.08
CA PRO A 28 7.91 -7.92 -3.25
C PRO A 28 8.97 -6.92 -2.79
N ALA A 29 9.58 -7.21 -1.65
CA ALA A 29 10.74 -6.46 -1.17
C ALA A 29 11.87 -6.57 -2.19
N ALA A 30 12.56 -5.46 -2.44
CA ALA A 30 13.75 -5.39 -3.26
C ALA A 30 14.97 -4.98 -2.41
N PRO A 31 16.19 -5.35 -2.82
CA PRO A 31 17.40 -4.85 -2.18
C PRO A 31 17.41 -3.31 -2.14
N GLY A 32 17.78 -2.74 -0.99
CA GLY A 32 17.82 -1.28 -0.80
C GLY A 32 16.47 -0.63 -0.48
N ASP A 33 15.37 -1.38 -0.40
CA ASP A 33 14.09 -0.82 0.03
C ASP A 33 14.19 -0.24 1.44
N MET A 34 13.75 1.01 1.60
CA MET A 34 13.62 1.67 2.90
C MET A 34 12.15 1.83 3.26
N VAL A 35 11.80 1.64 4.53
CA VAL A 35 10.42 1.42 4.94
C VAL A 35 10.02 2.39 6.05
N MET A 36 8.79 2.91 5.95
CA MET A 36 8.16 3.71 7.01
C MET A 36 6.73 3.21 7.31
N GLY A 37 6.39 3.12 8.59
CA GLY A 37 5.05 2.73 9.07
C GLY A 37 4.95 1.27 9.50
N SER A 38 3.72 0.82 9.77
CA SER A 38 3.44 -0.52 10.31
C SER A 38 3.67 -1.63 9.29
N PRO A 39 4.35 -2.74 9.64
CA PRO A 39 4.43 -3.93 8.78
C PRO A 39 3.07 -4.63 8.60
N ALA A 40 2.10 -4.37 9.48
CA ALA A 40 0.75 -4.92 9.41
C ALA A 40 -0.23 -4.03 8.61
N ALA A 41 0.23 -2.93 8.02
CA ALA A 41 -0.65 -2.05 7.25
C ALA A 41 -1.26 -2.82 6.05
N PRO A 42 -2.57 -2.66 5.79
CA PRO A 42 -3.27 -3.44 4.77
C PRO A 42 -2.95 -3.01 3.33
N ALA A 43 -2.26 -1.88 3.14
CA ALA A 43 -1.87 -1.37 1.83
C ALA A 43 -0.40 -0.93 1.82
N GLN A 44 0.22 -1.01 0.64
CA GLN A 44 1.60 -0.61 0.39
C GLN A 44 1.62 0.60 -0.56
N LEU A 45 2.40 1.62 -0.21
CA LEU A 45 2.74 2.74 -1.08
C LEU A 45 4.22 2.63 -1.43
N VAL A 46 4.53 2.23 -2.66
CA VAL A 46 5.91 2.19 -3.15
C VAL A 46 6.22 3.51 -3.86
N VAL A 47 7.20 4.24 -3.37
CA VAL A 47 7.64 5.51 -3.93
C VAL A 47 8.99 5.31 -4.59
N PHE A 48 8.99 5.37 -5.92
CA PHE A 48 10.21 5.41 -6.71
C PHE A 48 10.69 6.84 -6.78
N ALA A 49 11.83 7.13 -6.17
CA ALA A 49 12.36 8.48 -6.07
C ALA A 49 13.89 8.44 -6.11
N SER A 50 14.47 9.63 -6.27
CA SER A 50 15.90 9.83 -6.44
C SER A 50 16.38 11.06 -5.65
N PRO A 51 17.58 11.02 -5.05
CA PRO A 51 18.24 12.19 -4.48
C PRO A 51 18.56 13.27 -5.52
N SER A 52 18.79 12.90 -6.79
CA SER A 52 19.03 13.88 -7.87
C SER A 52 17.75 14.53 -8.40
N CYS A 53 16.58 14.09 -7.95
CA CYS A 53 15.28 14.55 -8.43
C CYS A 53 14.70 15.66 -7.53
N SER A 54 14.69 16.91 -8.02
CA SER A 54 14.15 18.06 -7.28
C SER A 54 12.65 17.94 -6.96
N HIS A 55 11.86 17.35 -7.86
CA HIS A 55 10.44 17.08 -7.62
C HIS A 55 10.23 16.07 -6.48
N CYS A 56 11.15 15.10 -6.37
CA CYS A 56 11.12 14.09 -5.33
C CYS A 56 11.45 14.72 -3.97
N ALA A 57 12.41 15.66 -3.94
CA ALA A 57 12.70 16.46 -2.75
C ALA A 57 11.49 17.28 -2.30
N HIS A 58 10.82 18.00 -3.23
CA HIS A 58 9.60 18.75 -2.93
C HIS A 58 8.50 17.86 -2.35
N TRP A 59 8.24 16.70 -2.96
CA TRP A 59 7.24 15.77 -2.44
C TRP A 59 7.59 15.29 -1.02
N TRP A 60 8.88 15.03 -0.75
CA TRP A 60 9.34 14.59 0.57
C TRP A 60 9.15 15.66 1.65
N THR A 61 9.33 16.94 1.31
CA THR A 61 9.23 18.04 2.27
C THR A 61 7.81 18.54 2.45
N ASP A 62 7.03 18.59 1.36
CA ASP A 62 5.80 19.37 1.33
C ASP A 62 4.55 18.46 1.35
N ASP A 63 4.59 17.33 0.64
CA ASP A 63 3.44 16.44 0.47
C ASP A 63 3.43 15.26 1.46
N LEU A 64 4.59 14.61 1.64
CA LEU A 64 4.75 13.44 2.51
C LEU A 64 4.26 13.70 3.94
N PRO A 65 4.46 14.87 4.58
CA PRO A 65 3.95 15.10 5.94
C PRO A 65 2.44 14.92 6.07
N ALA A 66 1.66 15.36 5.08
CA ALA A 66 0.21 15.21 5.09
C ALA A 66 -0.19 13.75 4.88
N ILE A 67 0.44 13.08 3.91
CA ILE A 67 0.22 11.65 3.62
C ILE A 67 0.57 10.80 4.84
N ARG A 68 1.69 11.11 5.50
CA ARG A 68 2.18 10.40 6.68
C ARG A 68 1.15 10.45 7.80
N ARG A 69 0.67 11.65 8.15
CA ARG A 69 -0.34 11.82 9.21
C ARG A 69 -1.66 11.11 8.87
N ALA A 70 -2.12 11.18 7.63
CA ALA A 70 -3.43 10.66 7.24
C ALA A 70 -3.47 9.13 7.06
N TYR A 71 -2.34 8.52 6.68
CA TYR A 71 -2.28 7.12 6.24
C TYR A 71 -1.19 6.29 6.91
N ILE A 72 0.03 6.80 7.01
CA ILE A 72 1.18 6.01 7.51
C ILE A 72 1.12 5.88 9.04
N ASP A 73 0.98 7.01 9.73
CA ASP A 73 0.92 7.06 11.21
C ASP A 73 -0.34 6.36 11.74
N THR A 74 -1.43 6.37 10.96
CA THR A 74 -2.67 5.63 11.28
C THR A 74 -2.60 4.13 10.97
N GLY A 75 -1.49 3.64 10.41
CA GLY A 75 -1.31 2.23 10.05
C GLY A 75 -2.13 1.76 8.85
N LYS A 76 -2.73 2.65 8.07
CA LYS A 76 -3.49 2.30 6.85
C LYS A 76 -2.58 1.93 5.69
N VAL A 77 -1.41 2.56 5.62
CA VAL A 77 -0.44 2.38 4.53
C VAL A 77 0.95 2.20 5.12
N ARG A 78 1.71 1.25 4.57
CA ARG A 78 3.15 1.15 4.75
C ARG A 78 3.84 1.76 3.54
N LEU A 79 4.70 2.74 3.77
CA LEU A 79 5.50 3.34 2.71
C LEU A 79 6.78 2.53 2.50
N VAL A 80 7.12 2.28 1.24
CA VAL A 80 8.39 1.72 0.79
C VAL A 80 9.03 2.72 -0.16
N PHE A 81 10.13 3.35 0.24
CA PHE A 81 10.98 4.10 -0.66
C PHE A 81 11.86 3.12 -1.42
N ARG A 82 11.93 3.28 -2.74
CA ARG A 82 12.77 2.50 -3.64
C ARG A 82 13.55 3.43 -4.54
N GLU A 83 14.87 3.28 -4.52
CA GLU A 83 15.75 4.14 -5.30
C GLU A 83 15.52 3.96 -6.80
N PHE A 84 15.49 5.09 -7.51
CA PHE A 84 15.33 5.15 -8.95
C PHE A 84 16.35 6.13 -9.55
N LEU A 85 17.47 5.61 -10.07
CA LEU A 85 18.60 6.42 -10.53
C LEU A 85 18.20 7.39 -11.66
N THR A 86 18.02 8.67 -11.32
CA THR A 86 17.88 9.77 -12.28
C THR A 86 19.22 10.47 -12.53
N GLN A 87 19.30 11.26 -13.60
CA GLN A 87 20.50 12.04 -13.91
C GLN A 87 20.78 13.11 -12.83
N PRO A 88 22.05 13.34 -12.43
CA PRO A 88 23.24 12.55 -12.77
C PRO A 88 23.31 11.24 -11.95
N PRO A 89 23.51 10.07 -12.60
CA PRO A 89 23.35 8.75 -11.98
C PRO A 89 24.42 8.45 -10.92
N GLU A 90 25.63 8.98 -11.08
CA GLU A 90 26.72 8.82 -10.10
C GLU A 90 26.38 9.48 -8.76
N PHE A 91 25.72 10.63 -8.80
CA PHE A 91 25.24 11.31 -7.59
C PHE A 91 24.05 10.55 -6.99
N ALA A 92 23.09 10.13 -7.82
CA ALA A 92 21.92 9.37 -7.34
C ALA A 92 22.35 8.07 -6.66
N ALA A 93 23.32 7.36 -7.22
CA ALA A 93 23.85 6.11 -6.67
C ALA A 93 24.63 6.31 -5.37
N ALA A 94 25.33 7.43 -5.19
CA ALA A 94 26.17 7.69 -4.01
C ALA A 94 25.40 8.05 -2.73
N ALA A 95 24.10 8.33 -2.84
CA ALA A 95 23.29 8.74 -1.69
C ALA A 95 22.75 7.57 -0.84
N PHE A 96 23.00 6.31 -1.25
CA PHE A 96 22.59 5.08 -0.58
C PHE A 96 23.73 4.07 -0.52
#